data_AF-A0A969F421-F1
#
_entry.id   AF-A0A969F421-F1
#
_cell.length_a   1.000
_cell.length_b   1.000
_cell.length_c   1.000
_cell.angle_alpha   90.00
_cell.angle_beta   90.00
_cell.angle_gamma   90.00
#
_symmetry.space_group_name_H-M   'P 1'
#
loop_
_entity.id
_entity.type
_entity.pdbx_description
1 polymer ?
#
loop_
_entity_poly.entity_id
_entity_poly.type
_entity_poly.pdbx_seq_one_letter_code
_entity_poly.pdbx_strand_id
1 'polypeptide(L)'
;MKWRDGRASVYVFHPGDDVLEVAHGAYGAFISENGLGPAAFPSLKRMEAEVVEMALDLQRAPIGAAGSMTSGGTESILMAMKACRDWSRERHPVKGRPTVVV
;
A
#
# COMPACT_ATOMS: atom_id res chain seq x y z
N MET A 1 -0.09 24.11 -15.01
CA MET A 1 -1.32 23.44 -14.55
C MET A 1 -1.80 24.14 -13.28
N LYS A 2 -3.06 24.60 -13.20
CA LYS A 2 -3.62 25.29 -12.02
C LYS A 2 -4.33 24.30 -11.08
N TRP A 3 -3.63 23.27 -10.62
CA TRP A 3 -4.24 22.18 -9.86
C TRP A 3 -4.72 22.63 -8.48
N ARG A 4 -4.03 23.60 -7.86
CA ARG A 4 -4.45 24.20 -6.58
C ARG A 4 -5.79 24.92 -6.65
N ASP A 5 -6.16 25.40 -7.84
CA ASP A 5 -7.46 26.04 -8.10
C ASP A 5 -8.55 25.00 -8.43
N GLY A 6 -8.31 23.70 -8.18
CA GLY A 6 -9.22 22.60 -8.51
C GLY A 6 -9.34 22.29 -10.01
N ARG A 7 -8.49 22.88 -10.86
CA ARG A 7 -8.58 22.75 -12.34
C ARG A 7 -7.79 21.57 -12.89
N ALA A 8 -7.60 20.55 -12.07
CA ALA A 8 -6.94 19.29 -12.42
C ALA A 8 -7.73 18.15 -11.80
N SER A 9 -8.43 17.36 -12.62
CA SER A 9 -9.22 16.22 -12.15
C SER A 9 -8.41 14.96 -11.90
N VAL A 10 -7.14 14.95 -12.32
CA VAL A 10 -6.21 13.82 -12.27
C VAL A 10 -4.80 14.31 -11.89
N TYR A 11 -3.93 13.39 -11.52
CA TYR A 11 -2.52 13.57 -11.14
C TYR A 11 -2.23 14.10 -9.72
N VAL A 12 -3.03 15.02 -9.18
CA VAL A 12 -2.82 15.55 -7.82
C VAL A 12 -4.08 15.43 -6.99
N PHE A 13 -4.04 14.54 -6.01
CA PHE A 13 -5.10 14.39 -4.99
C PHE A 13 -4.72 15.23 -3.77
N HIS A 14 -5.15 16.49 -3.77
CA HIS A 14 -4.81 17.44 -2.71
C HIS A 14 -5.73 17.27 -1.49
N PRO A 15 -5.19 16.95 -0.30
CA PRO A 15 -6.01 16.71 0.89
C PRO A 15 -6.39 17.98 1.66
N GLY A 16 -5.82 19.14 1.31
CA GLY A 16 -5.86 20.36 2.12
C GLY A 16 -4.48 20.72 2.67
N ASP A 17 -4.22 22.01 2.90
CA ASP A 17 -2.92 22.48 3.38
C ASP A 17 -2.63 22.06 4.83
N ASP A 18 -3.66 21.98 5.67
CA ASP A 18 -3.59 21.50 7.05
C ASP A 18 -3.16 20.03 7.13
N VAL A 19 -3.71 19.17 6.26
CA VAL A 19 -3.32 17.76 6.17
C VAL A 19 -1.93 17.61 5.59
N LEU A 20 -1.57 18.41 4.59
CA LEU A 20 -0.21 18.41 4.02
C LEU A 20 0.85 18.85 5.03
N GLU A 21 0.55 19.80 5.92
CA GLU A 21 1.47 20.21 6.98
C GLU A 21 1.81 19.05 7.92
N VAL A 22 0.81 18.27 8.34
CA VAL A 22 1.01 17.05 9.13
C VAL A 22 1.86 16.03 8.37
N ALA A 23 1.56 15.80 7.09
CA ALA A 23 2.31 14.87 6.25
C ALA A 23 3.78 15.28 6.09
N HIS A 24 4.07 16.58 5.92
CA HIS A 24 5.44 17.10 5.86
C HIS A 24 6.19 16.91 7.18
N GLY A 25 5.53 17.19 8.32
CA GLY A 25 6.12 16.97 9.64
C GLY A 25 6.47 15.50 9.88
N ALA A 26 5.55 14.59 9.54
CA ALA A 26 5.79 13.15 9.64
C ALA A 26 6.93 12.69 8.72
N TYR A 27 6.93 13.12 7.45
CA TYR A 27 8.02 12.78 6.53
C TYR A 27 9.38 13.24 7.07
N GLY A 28 9.48 14.48 7.56
CA GLY A 28 10.72 15.01 8.14
C GLY A 28 11.20 14.22 9.36
N ALA A 29 10.28 13.75 10.21
CA ALA A 29 10.62 12.95 11.39
C ALA A 29 11.16 11.55 11.04
N PHE A 30 10.71 10.96 9.93
CA PHE A 30 10.96 9.54 9.60
C PHE A 30 11.80 9.32 8.33
N ILE A 31 12.31 10.39 7.68
CA ILE A 31 13.00 10.32 6.38
C ILE A 31 14.20 9.36 6.32
N SER A 32 14.82 9.05 7.47
CA SER A 32 15.98 8.17 7.57
C SER A 32 15.65 6.74 8.04
N GLU A 33 14.41 6.48 8.45
CA GLU A 33 14.00 5.13 8.87
C GLU A 33 13.81 4.21 7.66
N ASN A 34 14.03 2.91 7.86
CA ASN A 34 14.01 1.92 6.77
C ASN A 34 13.21 0.67 7.17
N GLY A 35 12.13 0.39 6.44
CA GLY A 35 11.24 -0.76 6.67
C GLY A 35 11.91 -2.14 6.55
N LEU A 36 13.12 -2.24 5.97
CA LEU A 36 13.90 -3.48 5.95
C LEU A 36 14.35 -3.94 7.35
N GLY A 37 14.47 -3.01 8.30
CA GLY A 37 14.93 -3.26 9.66
C GLY A 37 13.83 -3.10 10.71
N PRO A 38 12.77 -3.94 10.73
CA PRO A 38 11.64 -3.76 11.65
C PRO A 38 12.03 -3.87 13.14
N ALA A 39 13.14 -4.54 13.46
CA ALA A 39 13.69 -4.57 14.82
C ALA A 39 14.42 -3.26 15.20
N ALA A 40 15.00 -2.57 14.21
CA ALA A 40 15.69 -1.30 14.40
C ALA A 40 14.72 -0.11 14.43
N PHE A 41 13.55 -0.22 13.78
CA PHE A 41 12.52 0.83 13.70
C PHE A 41 11.14 0.31 14.15
N PRO A 42 10.92 0.09 15.46
CA PRO A 42 9.66 -0.42 15.98
C PRO A 42 8.47 0.52 15.74
N SER A 43 8.73 1.83 15.74
CA SER A 43 7.79 2.89 15.38
C SER A 43 7.24 2.69 13.97
N LEU A 44 8.13 2.54 12.98
CA LEU A 44 7.74 2.33 11.59
C LEU A 44 6.91 1.07 11.41
N LYS A 45 7.35 -0.05 11.99
CA LYS A 45 6.61 -1.32 11.96
C LYS A 45 5.18 -1.15 12.50
N ARG A 46 5.03 -0.42 13.60
CA ARG A 46 3.72 -0.16 14.21
C ARG A 46 2.85 0.70 13.30
N MET A 47 3.39 1.78 12.75
CA MET A 47 2.64 2.65 11.82
C MET A 47 2.16 1.89 10.58
N GLU A 48 3.01 1.04 9.98
CA GLU A 48 2.60 0.20 8.84
C GLU A 48 1.46 -0.76 9.21
N ALA A 49 1.53 -1.39 10.39
CA ALA A 49 0.49 -2.28 10.87
C ALA A 49 -0.85 -1.55 11.09
N GLU A 50 -0.83 -0.39 11.75
CA GLU A 50 -2.03 0.42 12.01
C GLU A 50 -2.69 0.89 10.70
N VAL A 51 -1.90 1.29 9.69
CA VAL A 51 -2.43 1.67 8.37
C VAL A 51 -3.10 0.50 7.67
N VAL A 52 -2.51 -0.70 7.74
CA VAL A 52 -3.11 -1.92 7.18
C VAL A 52 -4.41 -2.26 7.91
N GLU A 53 -4.43 -2.17 9.24
CA GLU A 53 -5.63 -2.43 10.05
C GLU A 53 -6.78 -1.46 9.71
N MET A 54 -6.49 -0.16 9.58
CA MET A 54 -7.48 0.84 9.15
C MET A 54 -8.03 0.53 7.76
N ALA A 55 -7.18 0.08 6.81
CA ALA A 55 -7.63 -0.29 5.48
C ALA A 55 -8.51 -1.56 5.48
N LEU A 56 -8.15 -2.55 6.29
CA LEU A 56 -8.94 -3.78 6.47
C LEU A 56 -10.32 -3.48 7.06
N ASP A 57 -10.38 -2.60 8.08
CA ASP A 57 -11.63 -2.16 8.69
C ASP A 57 -12.52 -1.40 7.70
N LEU A 58 -11.95 -0.43 6.97
CA LEU A 58 -12.67 0.34 5.95
C LEU A 58 -13.31 -0.54 4.87
N GLN A 59 -12.64 -1.64 4.52
CA GLN A 59 -13.12 -2.61 3.53
C GLN A 59 -14.00 -3.72 4.12
N ARG A 60 -14.27 -3.69 5.44
CA ARG A 60 -15.01 -4.72 6.18
C ARG A 60 -14.44 -6.12 5.94
N ALA A 61 -13.12 -6.23 5.99
CA ALA A 61 -12.43 -7.49 5.74
C ALA A 61 -12.86 -8.57 6.75
N PRO A 62 -12.90 -9.85 6.35
CA PRO A 62 -13.27 -10.93 7.25
C PRO A 62 -12.23 -11.12 8.37
N ILE A 63 -12.66 -11.73 9.48
CA ILE A 63 -11.76 -12.11 10.58
C ILE A 63 -10.63 -12.98 10.03
N GLY A 64 -9.39 -12.65 10.38
CA GLY A 64 -8.20 -13.34 9.90
C GLY A 64 -7.66 -12.83 8.56
N ALA A 65 -8.28 -11.80 7.96
CA ALA A 65 -7.67 -11.08 6.84
C ALA A 65 -6.37 -10.39 7.27
N ALA A 66 -5.45 -10.27 6.32
CA ALA A 66 -4.15 -9.64 6.51
C ALA A 66 -3.80 -8.80 5.28
N GLY A 67 -2.82 -7.91 5.43
CA GLY A 67 -2.33 -7.07 4.35
C GLY A 67 -0.89 -6.64 4.55
N SER A 68 -0.37 -5.88 3.59
CA SER A 68 0.97 -5.31 3.60
C SER A 68 0.97 -3.96 2.89
N MET A 69 1.82 -3.04 3.32
CA MET A 69 2.07 -1.82 2.57
C MET A 69 2.86 -2.10 1.27
N THR A 70 2.65 -1.26 0.26
CA THR A 70 3.40 -1.28 -1.01
C THR A 70 3.65 0.16 -1.47
N SER A 71 4.53 0.35 -2.46
CA SER A 71 4.86 1.66 -3.02
C SER A 71 3.70 2.32 -3.79
N GLY A 72 2.69 1.55 -4.20
CA GLY A 72 1.53 2.06 -4.92
C GLY A 72 0.65 0.98 -5.54
N GLY A 73 -0.39 1.41 -6.26
CA GLY A 73 -1.42 0.52 -6.80
C GLY A 73 -0.87 -0.54 -7.78
N THR A 74 0.11 -0.20 -8.60
CA THR A 74 0.74 -1.16 -9.52
C THR A 74 1.43 -2.29 -8.77
N GLU A 75 2.22 -1.98 -7.74
CA GLU A 75 2.87 -3.02 -6.92
C GLU A 75 1.85 -3.86 -6.17
N SER A 76 0.80 -3.25 -5.60
CA SER A 76 -0.31 -3.97 -4.97
C SER A 76 -0.95 -5.02 -5.91
N ILE A 77 -1.24 -4.64 -7.16
CA ILE A 77 -1.81 -5.56 -8.17
C ILE A 77 -0.81 -6.68 -8.51
N LEU A 78 0.47 -6.34 -8.70
CA LEU A 78 1.51 -7.34 -8.99
C LEU A 78 1.67 -8.34 -7.84
N MET A 79 1.63 -7.88 -6.59
CA MET A 79 1.74 -8.73 -5.40
C MET A 79 0.53 -9.65 -5.25
N ALA A 80 -0.68 -9.15 -5.48
CA ALA A 80 -1.89 -9.97 -5.50
C ALA A 80 -1.82 -11.06 -6.58
N MET A 81 -1.43 -10.69 -7.81
CA MET A 81 -1.27 -11.65 -8.90
C MET A 81 -0.20 -12.70 -8.59
N LYS A 82 0.95 -12.29 -8.03
CA LYS A 82 2.02 -13.20 -7.61
C LYS A 82 1.51 -14.17 -6.54
N ALA A 83 0.81 -13.69 -5.51
CA ALA A 83 0.26 -14.53 -4.45
C ALA A 83 -0.72 -15.57 -5.00
N CYS A 84 -1.69 -15.15 -5.83
CA CYS A 84 -2.65 -16.07 -6.47
C CYS A 84 -1.95 -17.10 -7.37
N ARG A 85 -0.97 -16.67 -8.17
CA ARG A 85 -0.19 -17.55 -9.05
C ARG A 85 0.58 -18.60 -8.24
N ASP A 86 1.26 -18.19 -7.18
CA ASP A 86 2.10 -19.08 -6.38
C ASP A 86 1.22 -20.07 -5.59
N TRP A 87 0.11 -19.60 -5.01
CA TRP A 87 -0.89 -20.45 -4.35
C TRP A 87 -1.50 -21.49 -5.30
N SER A 88 -1.88 -21.09 -6.52
CA SER A 88 -2.42 -22.00 -7.53
C SER A 88 -1.39 -23.02 -8.01
N ARG A 89 -0.12 -22.63 -8.17
CA ARG A 89 0.95 -23.57 -8.56
C ARG A 89 1.13 -24.69 -7.53
N GLU A 90 0.99 -24.37 -6.26
CA GLU A 90 1.13 -25.33 -5.16
C GLU A 90 -0.10 -26.25 -5.04
N ARG A 91 -1.32 -25.69 -5.11
CA ARG A 91 -2.56 -26.43 -4.79
C ARG A 91 -3.34 -26.94 -6.00
N HIS A 92 -3.24 -26.26 -7.14
CA HIS A 92 -3.98 -26.55 -8.37
C HIS A 92 -3.09 -26.40 -9.60
N PRO A 93 -2.07 -27.26 -9.77
CA PRO A 93 -1.10 -27.12 -10.84
C PRO A 93 -1.78 -27.23 -12.21
N VAL A 94 -1.78 -26.14 -12.97
CA VAL A 94 -2.27 -26.08 -14.35
C VAL A 94 -1.13 -26.37 -15.33
N LYS A 95 -1.41 -27.11 -16.40
CA LYS A 95 -0.44 -27.34 -17.48
C LYS A 95 -0.26 -26.06 -18.31
N GLY A 96 0.99 -25.78 -18.70
CA GLY A 96 1.33 -24.64 -19.54
C GLY A 96 1.78 -23.39 -18.77
N ARG A 97 1.97 -22.28 -19.50
CA ARG A 97 2.42 -21.01 -18.93
C ARG A 97 1.19 -20.17 -18.54
N PRO A 98 1.07 -19.70 -17.27
CA PRO A 98 0.03 -18.76 -16.89
C PRO A 98 0.14 -17.48 -17.73
N THR A 99 -1.01 -16.90 -18.09
CA THR A 99 -1.09 -15.66 -18.87
C THR A 99 -1.80 -14.60 -18.04
N VAL A 100 -1.24 -13.40 -17.97
CA VAL A 100 -1.90 -12.23 -17.37
C VAL A 100 -2.79 -11.61 -18.44
N VAL A 101 -4.03 -11.31 -18.07
CA VAL A 101 -5.00 -10.59 -18.91
C VAL A 101 -5.15 -9.19 -18.33
N VAL A 102 -5.04 -8.16 -19.16
CA VAL A 102 -5.14 -6.74 -18.80
C VAL A 102 -6.32 -6.13 -19.55
#